data_AF-A0A482RA39-F1
#
_entry.id   AF-A0A482RA39-F1
#
_cell.length_a   1.000
_cell.length_b   1.000
_cell.length_c   1.000
_cell.angle_alpha   90.00
_cell.angle_beta   90.00
_cell.angle_gamma   90.00
#
_symmetry.space_group_name_H-M   'P 1'
#
loop_
_entity.id
_entity.type
_entity.pdbx_description
1 polymer ?
#
loop_
_entity_poly.entity_id
_entity_poly.type
_entity_poly.pdbx_seq_one_letter_code
_entity_poly.pdbx_strand_id
1 'polypeptide(L)'
;MPRPGGCAACCASSNTTAAHAAPAPAPAPPFVATATVAAAAAACTPTRGVQTACVESRGTLGGTCLNVGCIPSKALLHSSHLYEHAVKDFKHHGITVKEVSMDLGKLMEAKAKTVKGLTGGIEMLFKKNKVTYLKGTGKISAAGEVAVAGLDGSTKTLTAKNVVIATGSEPTPLPPCPVDNEVGRIVDSTGALALKTVPKRMAVIGGGVIGLELGSVWRRLGTEVTVIEFLDRVTPSMDVEVSESFKKLLAKQGMQFQMGTKVTKSVVSADNVTLTLEPAKGGAATEAVF
;
A
#
# COMPACT_ATOMS: atom_id res chain seq x y z
N MET A 1 -11.64 47.88 7.92
CA MET A 1 -10.45 47.03 8.19
C MET A 1 -10.87 45.57 8.09
N PRO A 2 -10.35 44.86 7.07
CA PRO A 2 -9.80 43.51 7.30
C PRO A 2 -8.40 43.34 6.67
N ARG A 3 -7.60 42.46 7.26
CA ARG A 3 -6.25 42.08 6.82
C ARG A 3 -6.31 40.98 5.72
N PRO A 4 -5.22 40.81 4.94
CA PRO A 4 -5.22 40.16 3.63
C PRO A 4 -4.64 38.73 3.64
N GLY A 5 -4.83 38.03 2.51
CA GLY A 5 -3.73 37.27 1.89
C GLY A 5 -3.87 35.75 1.88
N GLY A 6 -4.04 35.19 0.69
CA GLY A 6 -4.02 33.74 0.42
C GLY A 6 -3.95 33.45 -1.08
N CYS A 7 -2.78 33.79 -1.65
CA CYS A 7 -2.35 33.73 -3.05
C CYS A 7 -2.84 32.51 -3.86
N ALA A 8 -3.53 32.81 -4.97
CA ALA A 8 -3.66 31.92 -6.13
C ALA A 8 -3.16 32.68 -7.37
N ALA A 9 -2.43 31.96 -8.21
CA ALA A 9 -2.00 32.32 -9.57
C ALA A 9 -0.93 33.41 -9.72
N CYS A 10 0.17 33.06 -10.38
CA CYS A 10 0.51 33.64 -11.68
C CYS A 10 1.79 33.01 -12.25
N CYS A 11 1.61 32.03 -13.14
CA CYS A 11 2.45 31.94 -14.33
C CYS A 11 2.03 33.08 -15.27
N ALA A 12 2.87 34.08 -15.49
CA ALA A 12 2.83 34.91 -16.69
C ALA A 12 4.15 35.67 -16.86
N SER A 13 4.57 35.72 -18.12
CA SER A 13 5.80 36.23 -18.71
C SER A 13 6.05 37.74 -18.58
N SER A 14 7.33 38.14 -18.62
CA SER A 14 7.73 39.42 -19.23
C SER A 14 9.14 39.31 -19.83
N ASN A 15 9.22 39.44 -21.15
CA ASN A 15 10.43 39.63 -21.94
C ASN A 15 10.87 41.10 -21.84
N THR A 16 12.10 41.36 -21.42
CA THR A 16 12.80 42.62 -21.72
C THR A 16 14.29 42.33 -21.87
N THR A 17 14.81 42.64 -23.04
CA THR A 17 16.21 42.57 -23.44
C THR A 17 17.02 43.71 -22.83
N ALA A 18 18.09 43.38 -22.12
CA ALA A 18 19.25 44.26 -21.94
C ALA A 18 20.51 43.40 -21.97
N ALA A 19 21.34 43.60 -22.98
CA ALA A 19 22.63 42.95 -23.12
C ALA A 19 23.60 43.53 -22.07
N HIS A 20 24.09 42.69 -21.18
CA HIS A 20 25.30 42.93 -20.37
C HIS A 20 26.21 41.73 -20.57
N ALA A 21 27.48 42.01 -20.91
CA ALA A 21 28.50 41.01 -21.11
C ALA A 21 28.64 40.14 -19.85
N ALA A 22 28.44 38.83 -19.98
CA ALA A 22 28.53 37.90 -18.86
C ALA A 22 30.00 37.70 -18.47
N PRO A 23 30.35 37.82 -17.18
CA PRO A 23 31.66 37.40 -16.69
C PRO A 23 31.83 35.88 -16.88
N ALA A 24 33.09 35.44 -17.04
CA ALA A 24 33.45 34.04 -17.22
C ALA A 24 32.76 33.15 -16.15
N PRO A 25 32.27 31.95 -16.53
CA PRO A 25 31.54 31.10 -15.60
C PRO A 25 32.45 30.74 -14.41
N ALA A 26 32.04 31.16 -13.23
CA ALA A 26 32.61 30.67 -11.98
C ALA A 26 32.51 29.13 -11.95
N PRO A 27 33.50 28.42 -11.39
CA PRO A 27 33.43 26.97 -11.26
C PRO A 27 32.15 26.58 -10.53
N ALA A 28 31.40 25.65 -11.12
CA ALA A 28 30.12 25.20 -10.57
C ALA A 28 30.30 24.78 -9.09
N PRO A 29 29.49 25.31 -8.16
CA PRO A 29 29.60 24.96 -6.75
C PRO A 29 29.30 23.47 -6.55
N PRO A 30 29.83 22.84 -5.49
CA PRO A 30 29.80 21.39 -5.31
C PRO A 30 28.35 20.89 -5.27
N PHE A 31 28.05 20.02 -6.23
CA PHE A 31 26.74 19.45 -6.50
C PHE A 31 26.18 18.74 -5.26
N VAL A 32 24.93 19.07 -4.92
CA VAL A 32 24.21 18.43 -3.82
C VAL A 32 23.70 17.07 -4.33
N ALA A 33 24.27 15.96 -3.86
CA ALA A 33 23.68 14.64 -4.01
C ALA A 33 22.70 14.41 -2.85
N THR A 34 21.44 14.12 -3.17
CA THR A 34 20.46 13.61 -2.19
C THR A 34 20.27 12.13 -2.42
N ALA A 35 20.53 11.30 -1.40
CA ALA A 35 20.19 9.88 -1.42
C ALA A 35 18.81 9.70 -0.78
N THR A 36 17.81 9.33 -1.58
CA THR A 36 16.45 9.05 -1.10
C THR A 36 16.18 7.56 -1.11
N VAL A 37 15.54 7.04 -0.06
CA VAL A 37 15.03 5.66 -0.04
C VAL A 37 13.56 5.57 -0.51
N ALA A 38 12.98 6.66 -1.05
CA ALA A 38 11.61 6.66 -1.60
C ALA A 38 11.49 7.33 -2.96
N ALA A 39 10.67 6.70 -3.80
CA ALA A 39 10.45 7.14 -5.17
C ALA A 39 9.75 8.50 -5.32
N ALA A 40 8.83 8.84 -4.40
CA ALA A 40 8.08 10.09 -4.46
C ALA A 40 8.96 11.32 -4.16
N ALA A 41 9.84 11.24 -3.15
CA ALA A 41 10.77 12.32 -2.81
C ALA A 41 11.77 12.58 -3.95
N ALA A 42 12.28 11.50 -4.56
CA ALA A 42 13.19 11.59 -5.70
C ALA A 42 12.55 12.17 -6.98
N ALA A 43 11.24 12.00 -7.19
CA ALA A 43 10.56 12.59 -8.35
C ALA A 43 10.37 14.11 -8.21
N CYS A 44 10.29 14.64 -6.98
CA CYS A 44 10.06 16.07 -6.73
C CYS A 44 11.35 16.91 -6.69
N THR A 45 12.48 16.34 -6.29
CA THR A 45 13.76 17.07 -6.13
C THR A 45 14.41 17.64 -7.40
N PRO A 46 14.29 17.04 -8.61
CA PRO A 46 15.04 17.51 -9.78
C PRO A 46 14.58 18.86 -10.32
N THR A 47 13.37 19.30 -9.96
CA THR A 47 12.86 20.64 -10.28
C THR A 47 13.68 21.78 -9.67
N ARG A 48 14.61 21.47 -8.74
CA ARG A 48 15.45 22.44 -8.03
C ARG A 48 16.93 22.42 -8.43
N GLY A 49 17.31 21.74 -9.51
CA GLY A 49 18.71 21.70 -10.00
C GLY A 49 19.65 20.83 -9.14
N VAL A 50 19.10 19.94 -8.32
CA VAL A 50 19.85 19.06 -7.40
C VAL A 50 20.05 17.68 -8.03
N GLN A 51 21.29 17.18 -8.02
CA GLN A 51 21.56 15.79 -8.45
C GLN A 51 20.96 14.83 -7.42
N THR A 52 20.15 13.89 -7.88
CA THR A 52 19.41 12.98 -6.98
C THR A 52 19.71 11.54 -7.35
N ALA A 53 20.01 10.74 -6.33
CA ALA A 53 20.08 9.29 -6.43
C ALA A 53 19.01 8.67 -5.53
N CYS A 54 18.30 7.67 -6.05
CA CYS A 54 17.33 6.88 -5.30
C CYS A 54 17.82 5.45 -5.20
N VAL A 55 17.87 4.91 -3.98
CA VAL A 55 18.25 3.52 -3.71
C VAL A 55 16.99 2.76 -3.31
N GLU A 56 16.67 1.68 -4.02
CA GLU A 56 15.49 0.85 -3.76
C GLU A 56 15.82 -0.64 -3.95
N SER A 57 15.51 -1.45 -2.94
CA SER A 57 15.90 -2.86 -2.86
C SER A 57 14.88 -3.80 -3.49
N ARG A 58 13.62 -3.37 -3.67
CA ARG A 58 12.56 -4.18 -4.29
C ARG A 58 12.79 -4.46 -5.78
N GLY A 59 13.64 -3.68 -6.45
CA GLY A 59 13.89 -3.76 -7.89
C GLY A 59 12.82 -3.06 -8.75
N THR A 60 11.61 -2.86 -8.23
CA THR A 60 10.56 -1.98 -8.78
C THR A 60 10.35 -0.75 -7.91
N LEU A 61 10.12 0.41 -8.54
CA LEU A 61 9.82 1.67 -7.84
C LEU A 61 8.37 1.73 -7.32
N GLY A 62 8.06 2.72 -6.49
CA GLY A 62 6.71 3.00 -5.99
C GLY A 62 6.40 2.46 -4.58
N GLY A 63 7.35 1.74 -3.96
CA GLY A 63 7.26 1.29 -2.57
C GLY A 63 6.05 0.39 -2.29
N THR A 64 5.66 0.29 -1.02
CA THR A 64 4.52 -0.54 -0.55
C THR A 64 3.22 -0.13 -1.25
N CYS A 65 2.93 1.16 -1.34
CA CYS A 65 1.66 1.66 -1.85
C CYS A 65 1.39 1.24 -3.31
N LEU A 66 2.40 1.31 -4.18
CA LEU A 66 2.22 0.95 -5.59
C LEU A 66 2.29 -0.56 -5.83
N ASN A 67 3.14 -1.28 -5.09
CA ASN A 67 3.43 -2.69 -5.36
C ASN A 67 2.52 -3.66 -4.59
N VAL A 68 2.26 -3.41 -3.30
CA VAL A 68 1.62 -4.38 -2.39
C VAL A 68 0.63 -3.73 -1.41
N GLY A 69 0.10 -2.55 -1.76
CA GLY A 69 -0.75 -1.75 -0.88
C GLY A 69 -1.89 -1.08 -1.65
N CYS A 70 -1.85 0.26 -1.71
CA CYS A 70 -2.92 1.10 -2.26
C CYS A 70 -3.38 0.67 -3.67
N ILE A 71 -2.47 0.58 -4.64
CA ILE A 71 -2.86 0.28 -6.03
C ILE A 71 -3.49 -1.10 -6.17
N PRO A 72 -2.84 -2.20 -5.72
CA PRO A 72 -3.45 -3.51 -5.87
C PRO A 72 -4.75 -3.65 -5.06
N SER A 73 -4.83 -3.10 -3.85
CA SER A 73 -6.07 -3.15 -3.05
C SER A 73 -7.22 -2.42 -3.73
N LYS A 74 -7.00 -1.20 -4.24
CA LYS A 74 -8.04 -0.41 -4.91
C LYS A 74 -8.45 -1.03 -6.24
N ALA A 75 -7.53 -1.65 -6.97
CA ALA A 75 -7.85 -2.41 -8.18
C ALA A 75 -8.79 -3.59 -7.88
N LEU A 76 -8.50 -4.38 -6.84
CA LEU A 76 -9.36 -5.50 -6.43
C LEU A 76 -10.69 -5.03 -5.84
N LEU A 77 -10.69 -3.98 -5.03
CA LEU A 77 -11.91 -3.37 -4.47
C LEU A 77 -12.85 -2.91 -5.57
N HIS A 78 -12.33 -2.22 -6.58
CA HIS A 78 -13.13 -1.73 -7.70
C HIS A 78 -13.75 -2.89 -8.49
N SER A 79 -12.94 -3.86 -8.92
CA SER A 79 -13.43 -4.99 -9.71
C SER A 79 -14.41 -5.88 -8.95
N SER A 80 -14.12 -6.18 -7.66
CA SER A 80 -15.05 -6.95 -6.82
C SER A 80 -16.36 -6.20 -6.55
N HIS A 81 -16.30 -4.86 -6.47
CA HIS A 81 -17.49 -4.04 -6.31
C HIS A 81 -18.36 -4.03 -7.58
N LEU A 82 -17.75 -3.91 -8.77
CA LEU A 82 -18.47 -4.02 -10.04
C LEU A 82 -19.17 -5.39 -10.18
N TYR A 83 -18.51 -6.46 -9.75
CA TYR A 83 -19.12 -7.79 -9.69
C TYR A 83 -20.32 -7.84 -8.76
N GLU A 84 -20.19 -7.33 -7.52
CA GLU A 84 -21.30 -7.28 -6.57
C GLU A 84 -22.49 -6.46 -7.12
N HIS A 85 -22.22 -5.31 -7.74
CA HIS A 85 -23.25 -4.48 -8.39
C HIS A 85 -23.97 -5.21 -9.51
N ALA A 86 -23.23 -5.91 -10.39
CA ALA A 86 -23.81 -6.67 -11.49
C ALA A 86 -24.70 -7.81 -10.99
N VAL A 87 -24.33 -8.43 -9.86
CA VAL A 87 -25.07 -9.53 -9.25
C VAL A 87 -26.32 -9.05 -8.49
N LYS A 88 -26.22 -7.95 -7.73
CA LYS A 88 -27.27 -7.54 -6.78
C LYS A 88 -28.08 -6.33 -7.24
N ASP A 89 -27.42 -5.31 -7.79
CA ASP A 89 -28.01 -3.97 -7.88
C ASP A 89 -28.61 -3.66 -9.24
N PHE A 90 -28.11 -4.27 -10.32
CA PHE A 90 -28.53 -3.96 -11.70
C PHE A 90 -30.04 -4.15 -11.94
N LYS A 91 -30.65 -5.13 -11.26
CA LYS A 91 -32.10 -5.38 -11.35
C LYS A 91 -32.93 -4.18 -10.89
N HIS A 92 -32.47 -3.43 -9.88
CA HIS A 92 -33.15 -2.23 -9.40
C HIS A 92 -33.13 -1.09 -10.42
N HIS A 93 -32.20 -1.13 -11.36
CA HIS A 93 -32.09 -0.18 -12.47
C HIS A 93 -32.74 -0.68 -13.77
N GLY A 94 -33.53 -1.78 -13.71
CA GLY A 94 -34.18 -2.36 -14.89
C GLY A 94 -33.24 -3.15 -15.81
N ILE A 95 -32.01 -3.41 -15.38
CA ILE A 95 -31.01 -4.18 -16.15
C ILE A 95 -31.07 -5.63 -15.70
N THR A 96 -31.42 -6.54 -16.60
CA THR A 96 -31.44 -7.99 -16.31
C THR A 96 -30.19 -8.65 -16.87
N VAL A 97 -29.41 -9.28 -15.98
CA VAL A 97 -28.23 -10.09 -16.34
C VAL A 97 -28.50 -11.52 -15.90
N LYS A 98 -28.40 -12.49 -16.83
CA LYS A 98 -28.78 -13.89 -16.54
C LYS A 98 -27.72 -14.62 -15.71
N GLU A 99 -26.45 -14.43 -16.03
CA GLU A 99 -25.33 -15.09 -15.35
C GLU A 99 -24.16 -14.11 -15.26
N VAL A 100 -23.56 -14.02 -14.08
CA VAL A 100 -22.36 -13.22 -13.83
C VAL A 100 -21.38 -14.09 -13.05
N SER A 101 -20.20 -14.30 -13.62
CA SER A 101 -19.11 -15.02 -12.98
C SER A 101 -17.86 -14.15 -12.91
N MET A 102 -17.02 -14.40 -11.90
CA MET A 102 -15.72 -13.74 -11.75
C MET A 102 -14.61 -14.74 -12.08
N ASP A 103 -13.76 -14.37 -13.04
CA ASP A 103 -12.51 -15.08 -13.32
C ASP A 103 -11.40 -14.48 -12.43
N LEU A 104 -11.01 -15.22 -11.39
CA LEU A 104 -9.98 -14.77 -10.46
C LEU A 104 -8.61 -14.58 -11.14
N GLY A 105 -8.28 -15.41 -12.13
CA GLY A 105 -7.03 -15.31 -12.88
C GLY A 105 -6.96 -13.98 -13.63
N LYS A 106 -7.99 -13.65 -14.41
CA LYS A 106 -8.08 -12.36 -15.12
C LYS A 106 -8.15 -11.16 -14.19
N LEU A 107 -8.82 -11.30 -13.04
CA LEU A 107 -8.83 -10.26 -12.00
C LEU A 107 -7.42 -9.96 -11.49
N MET A 108 -6.65 -11.02 -11.19
CA MET A 108 -5.28 -10.89 -10.72
C MET A 108 -4.33 -10.36 -11.81
N GLU A 109 -4.52 -10.75 -13.07
CA GLU A 109 -3.80 -10.19 -14.22
C GLU A 109 -4.09 -8.69 -14.40
N ALA A 110 -5.36 -8.28 -14.31
CA ALA A 110 -5.75 -6.87 -14.42
C ALA A 110 -5.10 -6.03 -13.31
N LYS A 111 -5.11 -6.52 -12.07
CA LYS A 111 -4.40 -5.93 -10.94
C LYS A 111 -2.89 -5.80 -11.24
N ALA A 112 -2.26 -6.88 -11.68
CA ALA A 112 -0.82 -6.89 -11.98
C ALA A 112 -0.46 -5.94 -13.13
N LYS A 113 -1.31 -5.82 -14.15
CA LYS A 113 -1.16 -4.86 -15.25
C LYS A 113 -1.20 -3.43 -14.76
N THR A 114 -2.14 -3.08 -13.87
CA THR A 114 -2.24 -1.75 -13.27
C THR A 114 -0.98 -1.42 -12.47
N VAL A 115 -0.50 -2.34 -11.63
CA VAL A 115 0.74 -2.17 -10.87
C VAL A 115 1.93 -1.96 -11.82
N LYS A 116 2.12 -2.84 -12.82
CA LYS A 116 3.21 -2.75 -13.80
C LYS A 116 3.20 -1.43 -14.58
N GLY A 117 2.03 -0.97 -15.01
CA GLY A 117 1.87 0.30 -15.72
C GLY A 117 2.32 1.49 -14.88
N LEU A 118 1.91 1.53 -13.60
CA LEU A 118 2.24 2.63 -12.70
C LEU A 118 3.71 2.59 -12.25
N THR A 119 4.26 1.42 -11.91
CA THR A 119 5.68 1.30 -11.51
C THR A 119 6.61 1.67 -12.67
N GLY A 120 6.31 1.22 -13.89
CA GLY A 120 7.01 1.64 -15.11
C GLY A 120 6.87 3.15 -15.38
N GLY A 121 5.70 3.73 -15.07
CA GLY A 121 5.47 5.17 -15.10
C GLY A 121 6.46 5.95 -14.22
N ILE A 122 6.72 5.47 -13.01
CA ILE A 122 7.70 6.09 -12.11
C ILE A 122 9.12 5.99 -12.67
N GLU A 123 9.51 4.85 -13.24
CA GLU A 123 10.83 4.72 -13.89
C GLU A 123 10.99 5.68 -15.07
N MET A 124 9.94 5.88 -15.87
CA MET A 124 9.95 6.88 -16.94
C MET A 124 10.09 8.31 -16.38
N LEU A 125 9.41 8.64 -15.29
CA LEU A 125 9.54 9.93 -14.62
C LEU A 125 10.95 10.14 -14.06
N PHE A 126 11.58 9.10 -13.51
CA PHE A 126 12.97 9.18 -13.04
C PHE A 126 13.93 9.52 -14.16
N LYS A 127 13.80 8.83 -15.31
CA LYS A 127 14.60 9.12 -16.52
C LYS A 127 14.38 10.55 -17.01
N LYS A 128 13.11 10.97 -17.12
CA LYS A 128 12.75 12.34 -17.55
C LYS A 128 13.36 13.40 -16.63
N ASN A 129 13.37 13.15 -15.33
CA ASN A 129 13.89 14.07 -14.33
C ASN A 129 15.38 13.82 -13.96
N LYS A 130 16.09 12.97 -14.72
CA LYS A 130 17.52 12.69 -14.50
C LYS A 130 17.86 12.21 -13.08
N VAL A 131 16.95 11.46 -12.45
CA VAL A 131 17.20 10.79 -11.18
C VAL A 131 18.00 9.53 -11.44
N THR A 132 19.09 9.34 -10.72
CA THR A 132 19.88 8.11 -10.79
C THR A 132 19.18 7.02 -9.96
N TYR A 133 18.71 5.95 -10.61
CA TYR A 133 18.10 4.81 -9.94
C TYR A 133 19.14 3.73 -9.66
N LEU A 134 19.38 3.45 -8.39
CA LEU A 134 20.27 2.39 -7.92
C LEU A 134 19.44 1.26 -7.32
N LYS A 135 19.46 0.09 -7.97
CA LYS A 135 18.74 -1.10 -7.52
C LYS A 135 19.57 -1.85 -6.49
N GLY A 136 19.18 -1.80 -5.23
CA GLY A 136 19.95 -2.41 -4.15
C GLY A 136 19.55 -1.90 -2.78
N THR A 137 20.26 -2.37 -1.76
CA THR A 137 20.05 -1.99 -0.36
C THR A 137 21.02 -0.89 0.04
N GLY A 138 20.48 0.23 0.51
CA GLY A 138 21.26 1.36 1.02
C GLY A 138 21.51 1.24 2.53
N LYS A 139 22.74 1.53 2.96
CA LYS A 139 23.14 1.64 4.36
C LYS A 139 23.90 2.95 4.56
N ILE A 140 23.48 3.76 5.52
CA ILE A 140 24.25 4.94 5.94
C ILE A 140 25.49 4.42 6.68
N SER A 141 26.64 4.49 6.04
CA SER A 141 27.92 3.96 6.57
C SER A 141 28.64 4.97 7.45
N ALA A 142 28.51 6.25 7.14
CA ALA A 142 29.06 7.38 7.89
C ALA A 142 28.25 8.65 7.59
N ALA A 143 28.58 9.75 8.26
CA ALA A 143 27.95 11.05 7.98
C ALA A 143 28.20 11.46 6.52
N GLY A 144 27.12 11.62 5.74
CA GLY A 144 27.20 11.96 4.33
C GLY A 144 27.61 10.81 3.41
N GLU A 145 27.69 9.57 3.90
CA GLU A 145 28.03 8.39 3.07
C GLU A 145 26.92 7.33 3.11
N VAL A 146 26.57 6.82 1.93
CA VAL A 146 25.61 5.73 1.76
C VAL A 146 26.25 4.62 0.94
N ALA A 147 26.50 3.48 1.58
CA ALA A 147 26.89 2.24 0.92
C ALA A 147 25.65 1.59 0.26
N VAL A 148 25.79 1.11 -0.96
CA VAL A 148 24.75 0.44 -1.74
C VAL A 148 25.25 -0.96 -2.09
N ALA A 149 24.54 -1.97 -1.59
CA ALA A 149 24.69 -3.35 -2.04
C ALA A 149 23.70 -3.58 -3.19
N GLY A 150 24.22 -3.63 -4.42
CA GLY A 150 23.43 -3.80 -5.65
C GLY A 150 22.77 -5.18 -5.73
N LEU A 151 21.60 -5.26 -6.36
CA LEU A 151 20.92 -6.53 -6.62
C LEU A 151 21.70 -7.44 -7.58
N ASP A 152 22.64 -6.87 -8.33
CA ASP A 152 23.58 -7.54 -9.23
C ASP A 152 24.87 -8.03 -8.51
N GLY A 153 24.96 -7.85 -7.19
CA GLY A 153 26.15 -8.18 -6.40
C GLY A 153 27.21 -7.08 -6.38
N SER A 154 26.99 -5.95 -7.07
CA SER A 154 27.90 -4.80 -7.02
C SER A 154 27.88 -4.12 -5.66
N THR A 155 28.97 -3.42 -5.32
CA THR A 155 29.02 -2.53 -4.15
C THR A 155 29.45 -1.15 -4.59
N LYS A 156 28.78 -0.12 -4.05
CA LYS A 156 29.08 1.28 -4.36
C LYS A 156 28.87 2.16 -3.14
N THR A 157 29.78 3.10 -2.90
CA THR A 157 29.57 4.15 -1.89
C THR A 157 29.20 5.45 -2.59
N LEU A 158 28.17 6.12 -2.08
CA LEU A 158 27.74 7.43 -2.51
C LEU A 158 28.09 8.45 -1.44
N THR A 159 28.64 9.58 -1.85
CA THR A 159 28.76 10.77 -1.00
C THR A 159 27.56 11.68 -1.26
N ALA A 160 26.89 12.11 -0.20
CA ALA A 160 25.69 12.92 -0.25
C ALA A 160 25.74 14.02 0.81
N LYS A 161 25.39 15.26 0.41
CA LYS A 161 25.24 16.36 1.38
C LYS A 161 24.01 16.17 2.26
N ASN A 162 22.94 15.61 1.68
CA ASN A 162 21.69 15.34 2.37
C ASN A 162 21.28 13.89 2.14
N VAL A 163 20.77 13.23 3.18
CA VAL A 163 20.21 11.88 3.08
C VAL A 163 18.77 11.92 3.57
N VAL A 164 17.86 11.40 2.76
CA VAL A 164 16.44 11.30 3.09
C VAL A 164 16.08 9.84 3.30
N ILE A 165 15.83 9.49 4.55
CA ILE A 165 15.40 8.15 4.94
C ILE A 165 13.90 8.04 4.68
N ALA A 166 13.53 7.04 3.88
CA ALA A 166 12.14 6.79 3.51
C ALA A 166 11.90 5.30 3.19
N THR A 167 12.41 4.43 4.07
CA THR A 167 12.41 2.96 3.96
C THR A 167 11.01 2.33 4.05
N GLY A 168 9.98 3.10 4.40
CA GLY A 168 8.61 2.63 4.51
C GLY A 168 8.32 1.88 5.81
N SER A 169 7.45 0.89 5.73
CA SER A 169 6.94 0.10 6.87
C SER A 169 6.62 -1.33 6.42
N GLU A 170 6.51 -2.24 7.38
CA GLU A 170 6.19 -3.65 7.17
C GLU A 170 5.00 -4.09 8.03
N PRO A 171 4.27 -5.16 7.66
CA PRO A 171 3.22 -5.73 8.50
C PRO A 171 3.73 -6.09 9.90
N THR A 172 2.97 -5.74 10.94
CA THR A 172 3.32 -6.10 12.32
C THR A 172 3.16 -7.61 12.52
N PRO A 173 4.21 -8.34 12.94
CA PRO A 173 4.08 -9.75 13.26
C PRO A 173 3.10 -9.96 14.40
N LEU A 174 2.23 -10.97 14.28
CA LEU A 174 1.36 -11.42 15.35
C LEU A 174 1.85 -12.80 15.81
N PRO A 175 2.59 -12.92 16.94
CA PRO A 175 3.24 -14.18 17.32
C PRO A 175 2.33 -15.42 17.38
N PRO A 176 1.05 -15.33 17.84
CA PRO A 176 0.10 -16.43 17.77
C PRO A 176 -0.24 -16.92 16.35
N CYS A 177 0.00 -16.10 15.33
CA CYS A 177 -0.37 -16.31 13.94
C CYS A 177 0.85 -16.04 13.04
N PRO A 178 1.86 -16.93 13.03
CA PRO A 178 3.01 -16.79 12.15
C PRO A 178 2.55 -16.78 10.69
N VAL A 179 2.95 -15.75 9.96
CA VAL A 179 2.57 -15.56 8.55
C VAL A 179 3.35 -16.52 7.66
N ASP A 180 2.64 -17.18 6.76
CA ASP A 180 3.14 -18.00 5.67
C ASP A 180 2.40 -17.63 4.37
N ASN A 181 2.94 -16.63 3.68
CA ASN A 181 2.42 -16.16 2.40
C ASN A 181 2.62 -17.17 1.26
N GLU A 182 3.53 -18.15 1.40
CA GLU A 182 3.82 -19.12 0.34
C GLU A 182 2.79 -20.23 0.29
N VAL A 183 2.45 -20.82 1.45
CA VAL A 183 1.39 -21.82 1.57
C VAL A 183 0.01 -21.15 1.58
N GLY A 184 -0.08 -19.92 2.08
CA GLY A 184 -1.29 -19.09 1.99
C GLY A 184 -2.38 -19.44 3.00
N ARG A 185 -2.03 -20.09 4.12
CA ARG A 185 -2.98 -20.43 5.21
C ARG A 185 -3.15 -19.27 6.19
N ILE A 186 -2.05 -18.66 6.61
CA ILE A 186 -2.02 -17.42 7.41
C ILE A 186 -1.23 -16.41 6.59
N VAL A 187 -1.88 -15.34 6.15
CA VAL A 187 -1.26 -14.37 5.22
C VAL A 187 -1.28 -12.98 5.81
N ASP A 188 -0.30 -12.17 5.42
CA ASP A 188 -0.36 -10.73 5.62
C ASP A 188 -1.15 -10.05 4.48
N SER A 189 -1.13 -8.71 4.44
CA SER A 189 -1.78 -7.94 3.37
C SER A 189 -1.24 -8.26 1.98
N THR A 190 0.04 -8.59 1.84
CA THR A 190 0.66 -8.96 0.57
C THR A 190 0.13 -10.30 0.08
N GLY A 191 0.11 -11.32 0.95
CA GLY A 191 -0.45 -12.64 0.60
C GLY A 191 -1.96 -12.56 0.32
N ALA A 192 -2.71 -11.79 1.11
CA ALA A 192 -4.13 -11.58 0.90
C ALA A 192 -4.48 -10.85 -0.41
N LEU A 193 -3.55 -10.09 -0.99
CA LEU A 193 -3.69 -9.50 -2.33
C LEU A 193 -3.37 -10.48 -3.46
N ALA A 194 -2.88 -11.69 -3.17
CA ALA A 194 -2.31 -12.63 -4.13
C ALA A 194 -2.83 -14.08 -3.96
N LEU A 195 -3.93 -14.29 -3.23
CA LEU A 195 -4.52 -15.63 -3.09
C LEU A 195 -4.89 -16.20 -4.47
N LYS A 196 -4.57 -17.48 -4.66
CA LYS A 196 -4.76 -18.21 -5.92
C LYS A 196 -6.18 -18.76 -6.09
N THR A 197 -6.93 -18.86 -5.00
CA THR A 197 -8.30 -19.36 -4.95
C THR A 197 -9.13 -18.49 -4.02
N VAL A 198 -10.45 -18.46 -4.23
CA VAL A 198 -11.38 -17.80 -3.29
C VAL A 198 -11.59 -18.74 -2.11
N PRO A 199 -11.19 -18.37 -0.88
CA PRO A 199 -11.38 -19.23 0.28
C PRO A 199 -12.87 -19.29 0.66
N LYS A 200 -13.32 -20.42 1.22
CA LYS A 200 -14.70 -20.56 1.70
C LYS A 200 -14.95 -19.68 2.92
N ARG A 201 -14.02 -19.69 3.88
CA ARG A 201 -14.04 -18.88 5.10
C ARG A 201 -12.72 -18.17 5.30
N MET A 202 -12.75 -16.99 5.89
CA MET A 202 -11.56 -16.20 6.18
C MET A 202 -11.74 -15.45 7.51
N ALA A 203 -10.78 -15.64 8.41
CA ALA A 203 -10.58 -14.74 9.54
C ALA A 203 -9.72 -13.56 9.11
N VAL A 204 -10.18 -12.35 9.43
CA VAL A 204 -9.41 -11.12 9.30
C VAL A 204 -9.07 -10.65 10.71
N ILE A 205 -7.80 -10.77 11.11
CA ILE A 205 -7.34 -10.34 12.42
C ILE A 205 -6.96 -8.86 12.33
N GLY A 206 -7.78 -8.00 12.94
CA GLY A 206 -7.67 -6.54 12.90
C GLY A 206 -8.77 -5.88 12.06
N GLY A 207 -9.66 -5.15 12.73
CA GLY A 207 -10.73 -4.31 12.18
C GLY A 207 -10.27 -2.92 11.74
N GLY A 208 -9.01 -2.79 11.31
CA GLY A 208 -8.47 -1.58 10.70
C GLY A 208 -8.78 -1.47 9.20
N VAL A 209 -8.39 -0.36 8.57
CA VAL A 209 -8.71 -0.07 7.16
C VAL A 209 -8.28 -1.21 6.22
N ILE A 210 -7.06 -1.73 6.36
CA ILE A 210 -6.54 -2.82 5.49
C ILE A 210 -7.38 -4.09 5.65
N GLY A 211 -7.68 -4.49 6.88
CA GLY A 211 -8.48 -5.69 7.15
C GLY A 211 -9.88 -5.59 6.56
N LEU A 212 -10.54 -4.44 6.72
CA LEU A 212 -11.88 -4.22 6.18
C LEU A 212 -11.90 -4.11 4.65
N GLU A 213 -10.88 -3.49 4.04
CA GLU A 213 -10.73 -3.43 2.59
C GLU A 213 -10.58 -4.83 1.99
N LEU A 214 -9.61 -5.62 2.47
CA LEU A 214 -9.34 -6.96 1.95
C LEU A 214 -10.47 -7.94 2.28
N GLY A 215 -11.04 -7.86 3.48
CA GLY A 215 -12.24 -8.61 3.86
C GLY A 215 -13.41 -8.30 2.92
N SER A 216 -13.58 -7.05 2.51
CA SER A 216 -14.64 -6.67 1.57
C SER A 216 -14.42 -7.26 0.18
N VAL A 217 -13.17 -7.27 -0.32
CA VAL A 217 -12.83 -7.91 -1.60
C VAL A 217 -13.24 -9.37 -1.60
N TRP A 218 -12.75 -10.15 -0.63
CA TRP A 218 -12.97 -11.60 -0.61
C TRP A 218 -14.43 -11.95 -0.31
N ARG A 219 -15.10 -11.18 0.56
CA ARG A 219 -16.53 -11.36 0.83
C ARG A 219 -17.39 -11.18 -0.41
N ARG A 220 -17.08 -10.19 -1.25
CA ARG A 220 -17.76 -9.97 -2.54
C ARG A 220 -17.57 -11.10 -3.53
N LEU A 221 -16.45 -11.81 -3.43
CA LEU A 221 -16.14 -12.97 -4.27
C LEU A 221 -16.74 -14.29 -3.74
N GLY A 222 -17.40 -14.26 -2.58
CA GLY A 222 -18.11 -15.40 -2.01
C GLY A 222 -17.52 -15.97 -0.72
N THR A 223 -16.46 -15.39 -0.17
CA THR A 223 -15.87 -15.81 1.10
C THR A 223 -16.74 -15.39 2.29
N GLU A 224 -16.96 -16.30 3.25
CA GLU A 224 -17.50 -15.95 4.57
C GLU A 224 -16.40 -15.30 5.42
N VAL A 225 -16.50 -13.99 5.63
CA VAL A 225 -15.47 -13.21 6.33
C VAL A 225 -15.89 -12.92 7.76
N THR A 226 -15.02 -13.26 8.72
CA THR A 226 -15.13 -12.87 10.13
C THR A 226 -13.96 -11.96 10.51
N VAL A 227 -14.28 -10.73 10.91
CA VAL A 227 -13.30 -9.79 11.45
C VAL A 227 -13.17 -10.02 12.95
N ILE A 228 -11.96 -10.30 13.41
CA ILE A 228 -11.62 -10.49 14.83
C ILE A 228 -10.79 -9.26 15.24
N GLU A 229 -11.34 -8.44 16.13
CA GLU A 229 -10.73 -7.18 16.56
C GLU A 229 -10.60 -7.16 18.09
N PHE A 230 -9.39 -6.82 18.54
CA PHE A 230 -9.07 -6.76 19.97
C PHE A 230 -9.83 -5.63 20.68
N LEU A 231 -10.02 -4.50 20.00
CA LEU A 231 -10.74 -3.35 20.52
C LEU A 231 -12.25 -3.50 20.40
N ASP A 232 -12.98 -2.63 21.09
CA ASP A 232 -14.45 -2.67 21.12
C ASP A 232 -15.08 -2.07 19.83
N ARG A 233 -14.29 -1.42 18.96
CA ARG A 233 -14.73 -0.77 17.71
C ARG A 233 -13.77 -0.99 16.54
N VAL A 234 -14.31 -0.96 15.32
CA VAL A 234 -13.51 -0.96 14.08
C VAL A 234 -12.92 0.43 13.84
N THR A 235 -11.85 0.51 13.05
CA THR A 235 -11.22 1.79 12.63
C THR A 235 -11.13 2.81 13.78
N PRO A 236 -10.43 2.49 14.89
CA PRO A 236 -10.55 3.22 16.16
C PRO A 236 -10.07 4.68 16.10
N SER A 237 -9.31 5.04 15.06
CA SER A 237 -8.87 6.40 14.75
C SER A 237 -9.92 7.26 14.05
N MET A 238 -11.02 6.66 13.57
CA MET A 238 -12.15 7.40 12.99
C MET A 238 -13.09 7.90 14.08
N ASP A 239 -13.91 8.87 13.70
CA ASP A 239 -15.04 9.31 14.51
C ASP A 239 -15.93 8.12 14.93
N VAL A 240 -16.44 8.18 16.17
CA VAL A 240 -17.16 7.06 16.79
C VAL A 240 -18.46 6.76 16.04
N GLU A 241 -19.24 7.78 15.69
CA GLU A 241 -20.51 7.61 14.99
C GLU A 241 -20.28 7.05 13.58
N VAL A 242 -19.24 7.53 12.91
CA VAL A 242 -18.85 7.03 11.59
C VAL A 242 -18.39 5.57 11.66
N SER A 243 -17.56 5.21 12.64
CA SER A 243 -17.08 3.84 12.85
C SER A 243 -18.23 2.86 13.09
N GLU A 244 -19.17 3.21 13.97
CA GLU A 244 -20.32 2.36 14.27
C GLU A 244 -21.26 2.20 13.07
N SER A 245 -21.55 3.30 12.38
CA SER A 245 -22.38 3.28 11.16
C SER A 245 -21.73 2.45 10.07
N PHE A 246 -20.42 2.59 9.89
CA PHE A 246 -19.66 1.82 8.92
C PHE A 246 -19.67 0.32 9.23
N LYS A 247 -19.42 -0.07 10.49
CA LYS A 247 -19.54 -1.47 10.93
C LYS A 247 -20.93 -2.03 10.64
N LYS A 248 -22.00 -1.29 10.96
CA LYS A 248 -23.38 -1.70 10.68
C LYS A 248 -23.62 -1.95 9.19
N LEU A 249 -23.07 -1.10 8.32
CA LEU A 249 -23.17 -1.28 6.86
C LEU A 249 -22.42 -2.53 6.38
N LEU A 250 -21.19 -2.74 6.83
CA LEU A 250 -20.42 -3.94 6.49
C LEU A 250 -21.08 -5.23 7.00
N ALA A 251 -21.68 -5.19 8.20
CA ALA A 251 -22.43 -6.31 8.75
C ALA A 251 -23.67 -6.64 7.90
N LYS A 252 -24.44 -5.63 7.48
CA LYS A 252 -25.57 -5.81 6.55
C LYS A 252 -25.14 -6.40 5.20
N GLN A 253 -23.91 -6.15 4.78
CA GLN A 253 -23.34 -6.72 3.57
C GLN A 253 -22.89 -8.19 3.74
N GLY A 254 -22.90 -8.74 4.97
CA GLY A 254 -22.57 -10.13 5.27
C GLY A 254 -21.21 -10.35 5.94
N MET A 255 -20.51 -9.30 6.34
CA MET A 255 -19.26 -9.43 7.11
C MET A 255 -19.58 -9.66 8.60
N GLN A 256 -18.96 -10.67 9.21
CA GLN A 256 -19.14 -10.97 10.63
C GLN A 256 -18.08 -10.24 11.47
N PHE A 257 -18.41 -9.92 12.72
CA PHE A 257 -17.52 -9.18 13.62
C PHE A 257 -17.48 -9.80 15.01
N GLN A 258 -16.28 -10.08 15.50
CA GLN A 258 -15.98 -10.42 16.88
C GLN A 258 -15.10 -9.31 17.46
N MET A 259 -15.72 -8.39 18.21
CA MET A 259 -15.04 -7.25 18.83
C MET A 259 -14.66 -7.59 20.26
N GLY A 260 -13.65 -6.91 20.80
CA GLY A 260 -13.18 -7.20 22.14
C GLY A 260 -12.61 -8.62 22.23
N THR A 261 -12.01 -9.14 21.16
CA THR A 261 -11.55 -10.53 21.04
C THR A 261 -10.07 -10.59 20.68
N LYS A 262 -9.31 -11.32 21.50
CA LYS A 262 -7.88 -11.61 21.34
C LYS A 262 -7.70 -12.99 20.70
N VAL A 263 -6.82 -13.07 19.70
CA VAL A 263 -6.31 -14.36 19.19
C VAL A 263 -5.11 -14.77 20.04
N THR A 264 -5.16 -15.95 20.66
CA THR A 264 -4.07 -16.45 21.53
C THR A 264 -3.25 -17.56 20.91
N LYS A 265 -3.81 -18.27 19.93
CA LYS A 265 -3.12 -19.36 19.24
C LYS A 265 -3.71 -19.56 17.85
N SER A 266 -2.86 -20.00 16.92
CA SER A 266 -3.29 -20.60 15.66
C SER A 266 -2.68 -21.99 15.50
N VAL A 267 -3.46 -22.91 14.93
CA VAL A 267 -3.01 -24.25 14.56
C VAL A 267 -3.36 -24.47 13.09
N VAL A 268 -2.33 -24.59 12.27
CA VAL A 268 -2.48 -24.85 10.84
C VAL A 268 -2.59 -26.36 10.62
N SER A 269 -3.64 -26.78 9.92
CA SER A 269 -3.79 -28.14 9.40
C SER A 269 -3.66 -28.15 7.87
N ALA A 270 -3.81 -29.32 7.25
CA ALA A 270 -3.76 -29.44 5.79
C ALA A 270 -4.80 -28.53 5.11
N ASP A 271 -6.00 -28.44 5.65
CA ASP A 271 -7.15 -27.83 4.97
C ASP A 271 -7.69 -26.55 5.62
N ASN A 272 -7.32 -26.26 6.87
CA ASN A 272 -7.89 -25.16 7.64
C ASN A 272 -6.90 -24.59 8.67
N VAL A 273 -7.29 -23.44 9.25
CA VAL A 273 -6.61 -22.87 10.43
C VAL A 273 -7.60 -22.82 11.58
N THR A 274 -7.24 -23.45 12.70
CA THR A 274 -8.00 -23.32 13.95
C THR A 274 -7.40 -22.20 14.79
N LEU A 275 -8.22 -21.22 15.15
CA LEU A 275 -7.85 -20.11 16.02
C LEU A 275 -8.43 -20.33 17.42
N THR A 276 -7.60 -20.13 18.43
CA THR A 276 -8.05 -20.00 19.83
C THR A 276 -8.28 -18.52 20.13
N LEU A 277 -9.49 -18.21 20.57
CA LEU A 277 -10.01 -16.86 20.77
C LEU A 277 -10.43 -16.66 22.22
N GLU A 278 -10.07 -15.51 22.81
CA GLU A 278 -10.42 -15.14 24.18
C GLU A 278 -10.99 -13.70 24.22
N PRO A 279 -11.96 -13.39 25.09
CA PRO A 279 -12.33 -12.00 25.34
C PRO A 279 -11.13 -11.16 25.79
N ALA A 280 -10.97 -9.96 25.23
CA ALA A 280 -9.87 -9.05 25.51
C ALA A 280 -9.82 -8.63 26.99
N LYS A 281 -10.98 -8.61 27.67
CA LYS A 281 -11.12 -8.31 29.10
C LYS A 281 -10.97 -9.54 30.02
N GLY A 282 -10.58 -10.69 29.45
CA GLY A 282 -10.50 -11.97 30.16
C GLY A 282 -11.82 -12.76 30.10
N GLY A 283 -11.70 -14.09 30.08
CA GLY A 283 -12.84 -15.01 29.97
C GLY A 283 -12.43 -16.38 29.43
N ALA A 284 -13.43 -17.24 29.21
CA ALA A 284 -13.19 -18.57 28.64
C ALA A 284 -12.74 -18.48 27.18
N ALA A 285 -11.75 -19.29 26.83
CA ALA A 285 -11.30 -19.44 25.45
C ALA A 285 -12.33 -20.24 24.63
N THR A 286 -12.43 -19.91 23.35
CA THR A 286 -13.21 -20.64 22.35
C THR A 286 -12.36 -20.95 21.14
N GLU A 287 -12.71 -21.98 20.38
CA GLU A 287 -12.03 -22.32 19.14
C GLU A 287 -12.92 -22.03 17.93
N ALA A 288 -12.33 -21.52 16.86
CA ALA A 288 -12.99 -21.28 15.59
C ALA A 288 -12.11 -21.76 14.44
N VAL A 289 -12.72 -22.50 13.51
CA VAL A 289 -12.03 -23.05 12.33
C VAL A 289 -12.35 -22.18 11.12
N PHE A 290 -11.32 -21.77 10.39
CA PHE A 290 -11.43 -21.02 9.15
C PHE A 290 -10.91 -21.88 8.00
#